data_AF-A0AAN9V0Z6-F1
#
_entry.id   AF-A0AAN9V0Z6-F1
#
_cell.length_a   1.000
_cell.length_b   1.000
_cell.length_c   1.000
_cell.angle_alpha   90.00
_cell.angle_beta   90.00
_cell.angle_gamma   90.00
#
_symmetry.space_group_name_H-M   'P 1'
#
loop_
_entity.id
_entity.type
_entity.pdbx_description
1 polymer ?
#
loop_
_entity_poly.entity_id
_entity_poly.type
_entity_poly.pdbx_seq_one_letter_code
_entity_poly.pdbx_strand_id
1 'polypeptide(L)'
;MAAVVKDTGEIWARLFDHRPFLSGEIKFVLNEYEEKRSDREVERLFRILEHVTEIKETQIERVKLVSDIHLPTLNANLEVAVSMCNRILEKEENHRLNTTLIAKQEIRKTEWENFIEDMTHKCGKIDTAFEEKEKELREFYFDLEKKLYLNQ
;
A
#
# COMPACT_ATOMS: atom_id res chain seq x y z
N MET A 1 -92.49 -21.39 42.56
CA MET A 1 -92.14 -20.01 42.95
C MET A 1 -90.71 -19.87 43.46
N ALA A 2 -90.21 -20.73 44.35
CA ALA A 2 -88.84 -20.62 44.88
C ALA A 2 -87.71 -20.71 43.82
N ALA A 3 -87.86 -21.58 42.80
CA ALA A 3 -86.88 -21.70 41.72
C ALA A 3 -86.76 -20.42 40.88
N VAL A 4 -87.89 -19.81 40.52
CA VAL A 4 -87.93 -18.58 39.72
C VAL A 4 -87.26 -17.41 40.46
N VAL A 5 -87.48 -17.29 41.77
CA VAL A 5 -86.86 -16.26 42.61
C VAL A 5 -85.35 -16.47 42.74
N LYS A 6 -84.90 -17.73 42.82
CA LYS A 6 -83.47 -18.06 42.83
C LYS A 6 -82.83 -17.68 41.49
N ASP A 7 -83.45 -18.07 40.37
CA ASP A 7 -82.93 -17.79 39.04
C ASP A 7 -82.90 -16.28 38.74
N THR A 8 -83.91 -15.52 39.14
CA THR A 8 -83.91 -14.05 39.00
C THR A 8 -82.86 -13.38 39.90
N GLY A 9 -82.65 -13.88 41.11
CA GLY A 9 -81.56 -13.41 41.98
C GLY A 9 -80.18 -13.69 41.41
N GLU A 10 -80.00 -14.85 40.76
CA GLU A 10 -78.74 -15.24 40.14
C GLU A 10 -78.44 -14.41 38.87
N ILE A 11 -79.48 -14.14 38.07
CA ILE A 11 -79.38 -13.23 36.92
C ILE A 11 -79.05 -11.80 37.39
N TRP A 12 -79.70 -11.32 38.45
CA TRP A 12 -79.43 -10.00 39.02
C TRP A 12 -77.99 -9.89 39.53
N ALA A 13 -77.50 -10.90 40.26
CA ALA A 13 -76.12 -10.93 40.73
C ALA A 13 -75.12 -10.93 39.54
N ARG A 14 -75.38 -11.70 38.47
CA ARG A 14 -74.49 -11.67 37.29
C ARG A 14 -74.51 -10.34 36.54
N LEU A 15 -75.65 -9.64 36.50
CA LEU A 15 -75.79 -8.37 35.78
C LEU A 15 -75.28 -7.17 36.59
N PHE A 16 -75.46 -7.18 37.91
CA PHE A 16 -75.24 -6.02 38.77
C PHE A 16 -74.16 -6.22 39.86
N ASP A 17 -73.70 -7.44 40.12
CA ASP A 17 -72.49 -7.67 40.93
C ASP A 17 -71.27 -7.73 40.01
N HIS A 18 -70.63 -6.58 39.83
CA HIS A 18 -69.41 -6.46 39.02
C HIS A 18 -68.16 -6.97 39.73
N ARG A 19 -68.23 -7.38 41.01
CA ARG A 19 -67.07 -7.84 41.78
C ARG A 19 -66.34 -9.01 41.13
N PRO A 20 -67.01 -10.05 40.60
CA PRO A 20 -66.32 -11.17 39.94
C PRO A 20 -65.58 -10.73 38.67
N PHE A 21 -66.19 -9.84 37.88
CA PHE A 21 -65.56 -9.28 36.69
C PHE A 21 -64.34 -8.43 37.05
N LEU A 22 -64.51 -7.44 37.94
CA LEU A 22 -63.42 -6.56 38.39
C LEU A 22 -62.28 -7.35 39.04
N SER A 23 -62.60 -8.37 39.84
CA SER A 23 -61.57 -9.23 40.45
C SER A 23 -60.81 -10.06 39.41
N GLY A 24 -61.47 -10.46 38.33
CA GLY A 24 -60.83 -11.13 37.19
C GLY A 24 -59.88 -10.21 36.44
N GLU A 25 -60.34 -8.99 36.10
CA GLU A 25 -59.53 -7.98 35.42
C GLU A 25 -58.32 -7.54 36.26
N ILE A 26 -58.51 -7.30 37.56
CA ILE A 26 -57.42 -6.96 38.48
C ILE A 26 -56.37 -8.08 38.52
N LYS A 27 -56.80 -9.34 38.61
CA LYS A 27 -55.88 -10.49 38.59
C LYS A 27 -55.16 -10.63 37.25
N PHE A 28 -55.86 -10.39 36.14
CA PHE A 28 -55.26 -10.43 34.81
C PHE A 28 -54.18 -9.37 34.67
N VAL A 29 -54.46 -8.12 35.08
CA VAL A 29 -53.49 -7.03 35.04
C VAL A 29 -52.28 -7.33 35.92
N LEU A 30 -52.48 -7.80 37.17
CA LEU A 30 -51.37 -8.18 38.05
C LEU A 30 -50.51 -9.30 37.44
N ASN A 31 -51.14 -10.33 36.88
CA ASN A 31 -50.40 -11.44 36.28
C ASN A 31 -49.62 -11.03 35.03
N GLU A 32 -50.24 -10.25 34.12
CA GLU A 32 -49.56 -9.81 32.89
C GLU A 32 -48.43 -8.81 33.15
N TYR A 33 -48.63 -7.85 34.06
CA TYR A 33 -47.73 -6.71 34.21
C TYR A 33 -46.76 -6.80 35.37
N GLU A 34 -47.07 -7.57 36.42
CA GLU A 34 -46.16 -7.79 37.55
C GLU A 34 -45.57 -9.21 37.53
N GLU A 35 -46.39 -10.26 37.46
CA GLU A 35 -45.89 -11.64 37.61
C GLU A 35 -45.12 -12.16 36.39
N LYS A 36 -45.68 -12.00 35.17
CA LYS A 36 -45.04 -12.47 33.94
C LYS A 36 -43.80 -11.67 33.55
N ARG A 37 -43.84 -10.37 33.81
CA ARG A 37 -42.74 -9.45 33.50
C ARG A 37 -41.63 -9.55 34.55
N SER A 38 -42.01 -9.76 35.81
CA SER A 38 -41.12 -9.89 36.96
C SER A 38 -40.05 -8.79 36.95
N ASP A 39 -38.83 -9.08 37.39
CA ASP A 39 -37.74 -8.11 37.48
C ASP A 39 -36.83 -8.12 36.24
N ARG A 40 -37.27 -8.72 35.11
CA ARG A 40 -36.41 -8.87 33.91
C ARG A 40 -35.83 -7.57 33.41
N GLU A 41 -36.60 -6.49 33.45
CA GLU A 41 -36.15 -5.17 32.98
C GLU A 41 -35.16 -4.54 33.95
N VAL A 42 -35.38 -4.73 35.25
CA VAL A 42 -34.49 -4.28 36.31
C VAL A 42 -33.15 -5.03 36.23
N GLU A 43 -33.18 -6.36 36.07
CA GLU A 43 -31.99 -7.18 35.88
C GLU A 43 -31.22 -6.75 34.61
N ARG A 44 -31.94 -6.47 33.52
CA ARG A 44 -31.33 -5.98 32.28
C ARG A 44 -30.65 -4.62 32.48
N LEU A 45 -31.28 -3.71 33.22
CA LEU A 45 -30.69 -2.41 33.55
C LEU A 45 -29.42 -2.58 34.40
N PHE A 46 -29.43 -3.48 35.38
CA PHE A 46 -28.25 -3.78 36.18
C PHE A 46 -27.10 -4.36 35.34
N ARG A 47 -27.39 -5.28 34.42
CA ARG A 47 -26.36 -5.80 33.49
C ARG A 47 -25.77 -4.71 32.61
N ILE A 48 -26.61 -3.81 32.08
CA ILE A 48 -26.13 -2.67 31.29
C ILE A 48 -25.25 -1.75 32.15
N LEU A 49 -25.68 -1.46 33.37
CA LEU A 49 -24.91 -0.64 34.30
C LEU A 49 -23.56 -1.27 34.63
N GLU A 50 -23.52 -2.58 34.88
CA GLU A 50 -22.30 -3.34 35.12
C GLU A 50 -21.33 -3.21 33.93
N HIS A 51 -21.79 -3.49 32.71
CA HIS A 51 -20.95 -3.38 31.50
C HIS A 51 -20.46 -1.96 31.25
N VAL A 52 -21.33 -0.95 31.42
CA VAL A 52 -20.94 0.46 31.26
C VAL A 52 -19.87 0.84 32.29
N THR A 53 -20.03 0.38 33.53
CA THR A 53 -19.07 0.64 34.60
C THR A 53 -17.75 -0.07 34.32
N GLU A 54 -17.77 -1.34 33.91
CA GLU A 54 -16.57 -2.09 33.54
C GLU A 54 -15.80 -1.42 32.40
N ILE A 55 -16.51 -1.02 31.33
CA ILE A 55 -15.90 -0.34 30.18
C ILE A 55 -15.27 0.98 30.63
N LYS A 56 -16.02 1.79 31.39
CA LYS A 56 -15.58 3.11 31.86
C LYS A 56 -14.35 3.01 32.77
N GLU A 57 -14.39 2.14 33.76
CA GLU A 57 -13.38 2.08 34.82
C GLU A 57 -12.13 1.28 34.42
N THR A 58 -12.24 0.33 33.47
CA THR A 58 -11.12 -0.58 33.15
C THR A 58 -10.68 -0.52 31.69
N GLN A 59 -11.60 -0.61 30.74
CA GLN A 59 -11.24 -0.85 29.35
C GLN A 59 -10.72 0.40 28.66
N ILE A 60 -11.28 1.58 28.95
CA ILE A 60 -10.85 2.85 28.34
C ILE A 60 -9.39 3.15 28.70
N GLU A 61 -9.03 3.09 29.97
CA GLU A 61 -7.66 3.35 30.42
C GLU A 61 -6.69 2.30 29.88
N ARG A 62 -7.09 1.03 29.85
CA ARG A 62 -6.26 -0.05 29.31
C ARG A 62 -5.97 0.16 27.83
N VAL A 63 -6.98 0.51 27.03
CA VAL A 63 -6.81 0.78 25.59
C VAL A 63 -5.88 1.97 25.38
N LYS A 64 -6.07 3.05 26.16
CA LYS A 64 -5.20 4.22 26.08
C LYS A 64 -3.74 3.87 26.39
N LEU A 65 -3.50 3.16 27.49
CA LEU A 65 -2.14 2.76 27.89
C LEU A 65 -1.47 1.86 26.85
N VAL A 66 -2.17 0.83 26.37
CA VAL A 66 -1.64 -0.10 25.36
C VAL A 66 -1.38 0.64 24.04
N SER A 67 -2.28 1.54 23.64
CA SER A 67 -2.12 2.39 22.46
C SER A 67 -0.89 3.28 22.58
N ASP A 68 -0.71 3.96 23.71
CA ASP A 68 0.41 4.87 23.96
C ASP A 68 1.77 4.14 23.96
N ILE A 69 1.80 2.85 24.31
CA ILE A 69 3.03 2.04 24.30
C ILE A 69 3.33 1.50 22.89
N HIS A 70 2.33 0.91 22.24
CA HIS A 70 2.56 0.14 21.03
C HIS A 70 2.49 0.95 19.74
N LEU A 71 1.63 1.98 19.65
CA LEU A 71 1.50 2.78 18.42
C LEU A 71 2.78 3.54 18.07
N PRO A 72 3.50 4.20 19.01
CA PRO A 72 4.74 4.89 18.66
C PRO A 72 5.81 3.94 18.14
N THR A 73 5.93 2.77 18.77
CA THR A 73 6.88 1.72 18.34
C THR A 73 6.54 1.21 16.94
N LEU A 74 5.26 0.94 16.68
CA LEU A 74 4.79 0.52 15.37
C LEU A 74 5.05 1.60 14.32
N ASN A 75 4.77 2.86 14.63
CA ASN A 75 4.99 3.98 13.72
C ASN A 75 6.48 4.15 13.38
N ALA A 76 7.36 4.11 14.38
CA ALA A 76 8.81 4.20 14.17
C ALA A 76 9.33 3.05 13.29
N ASN A 77 8.87 1.81 13.52
CA ASN A 77 9.23 0.67 12.68
C ASN A 77 8.75 0.85 11.23
N LEU A 78 7.55 1.40 11.05
CA LEU A 78 6.99 1.68 9.72
C LEU A 78 7.79 2.76 9.00
N GLU A 79 8.16 3.85 9.68
CA GLU A 79 9.00 4.92 9.14
C GLU A 79 10.36 4.39 8.69
N VAL A 80 10.99 3.52 9.48
CA VAL A 80 12.24 2.86 9.11
C VAL A 80 12.06 1.97 7.87
N ALA A 81 11.00 1.15 7.83
CA ALA A 81 10.72 0.29 6.68
C ALA A 81 10.50 1.12 5.40
N VAL A 82 9.76 2.21 5.48
CA VAL A 82 9.54 3.14 4.36
C VAL A 82 10.85 3.78 3.90
N SER A 83 11.69 4.24 4.84
CA SER A 83 13.01 4.78 4.54
C SER A 83 13.90 3.76 3.82
N MET A 84 13.89 2.50 4.27
CA MET A 84 14.62 1.42 3.63
C MET A 84 14.13 1.17 2.20
N CYS A 85 12.82 1.11 1.97
CA CYS A 85 12.25 0.95 0.64
C CYS A 85 12.66 2.09 -0.30
N ASN A 86 12.56 3.34 0.17
CA ASN A 86 12.96 4.50 -0.62
C ASN A 86 14.45 4.46 -0.99
N ARG A 87 15.31 4.05 -0.06
CA ARG A 87 16.75 3.90 -0.31
C ARG A 87 17.07 2.79 -1.31
N ILE A 88 16.28 1.72 -1.34
CA ILE A 88 16.42 0.65 -2.35
C ILE A 88 16.06 1.20 -3.73
N LEU A 89 14.92 1.89 -3.85
CA LEU A 89 14.47 2.50 -5.11
C LEU A 89 15.50 3.52 -5.64
N GLU A 90 16.04 4.37 -4.77
CA GLU A 90 17.06 5.36 -5.14
C GLU A 90 18.35 4.68 -5.63
N LYS A 91 18.78 3.60 -4.98
CA LYS A 91 19.95 2.82 -5.41
C LYS A 91 19.72 2.12 -6.75
N GLU A 92 18.53 1.58 -6.98
CA GLU A 92 18.16 0.96 -8.25
C GLU A 92 18.23 1.96 -9.40
N GLU A 93 17.64 3.15 -9.22
CA GLU A 93 17.67 4.21 -10.23
C GLU A 93 19.10 4.65 -10.55
N ASN A 94 19.91 4.91 -9.52
CA ASN A 94 21.31 5.28 -9.69
C ASN A 94 22.13 4.18 -10.39
N HIS A 95 21.87 2.91 -10.07
CA HIS A 95 22.52 1.80 -10.75
C HIS A 95 22.15 1.74 -12.23
N ARG A 96 20.87 1.92 -12.56
CA ARG A 96 20.37 1.96 -13.95
C ARG A 96 21.02 3.08 -14.77
N LEU A 97 21.15 4.27 -14.18
CA LEU A 97 21.84 5.40 -14.80
C LEU A 97 23.33 5.09 -15.04
N ASN A 98 24.02 4.56 -14.02
CA ASN A 98 25.43 4.19 -14.14
C ASN A 98 25.67 3.13 -15.22
N THR A 99 24.86 2.08 -15.27
CA THR A 99 24.96 1.03 -16.31
C THR A 99 24.77 1.61 -17.71
N THR A 100 23.81 2.54 -17.87
CA THR A 100 23.59 3.24 -19.14
C THR A 100 24.79 4.10 -19.53
N LEU A 101 25.41 4.80 -18.57
CA LEU A 101 26.60 5.62 -18.79
C LEU A 101 27.79 4.75 -19.22
N ILE A 102 28.02 3.62 -18.54
CA ILE A 102 29.09 2.67 -18.88
C ILE A 102 28.88 2.12 -20.30
N ALA A 103 27.66 1.72 -20.65
CA ALA A 103 27.35 1.25 -22.00
C ALA A 103 27.65 2.33 -23.06
N LYS A 104 27.29 3.60 -22.82
CA LYS A 104 27.62 4.71 -23.72
C LYS A 104 29.11 5.06 -23.76
N GLN A 105 29.85 4.82 -22.69
CA GLN A 105 31.31 4.97 -22.69
C GLN A 105 31.97 3.91 -23.56
N GLU A 106 31.53 2.65 -23.44
CA GLU A 106 32.08 1.56 -24.25
C GLU A 106 31.80 1.76 -25.74
N ILE A 107 30.59 2.20 -26.11
CA ILE A 107 30.27 2.56 -27.50
C ILE A 107 31.20 3.65 -28.04
N ARG A 108 31.41 4.73 -27.28
CA ARG A 108 32.31 5.82 -27.72
C ARG A 108 33.75 5.38 -27.83
N LYS A 109 34.18 4.44 -26.98
CA LYS A 109 35.53 3.89 -27.00
C LYS A 109 35.75 3.06 -28.28
N THR A 110 34.81 2.19 -28.63
CA THR A 110 34.90 1.40 -29.86
C THR A 110 34.80 2.27 -31.11
N GLU A 111 33.92 3.29 -31.11
CA GLU A 111 33.87 4.30 -32.18
C GLU A 111 35.20 5.03 -32.34
N TRP A 112 35.85 5.40 -31.23
CA TRP A 112 37.15 6.06 -31.25
C TRP A 112 38.26 5.15 -31.77
N GLU A 113 38.31 3.89 -31.33
CA GLU A 113 39.27 2.89 -31.81
C GLU A 113 39.15 2.70 -33.33
N ASN A 114 37.93 2.53 -33.84
CA ASN A 114 37.65 2.42 -35.27
C ASN A 114 38.08 3.68 -36.04
N PHE A 115 37.83 4.86 -35.48
CA PHE A 115 38.24 6.13 -36.09
C PHE A 115 39.77 6.25 -36.19
N ILE A 116 40.48 5.90 -35.12
CA ILE A 116 41.95 5.92 -35.10
C ILE A 116 42.52 4.90 -36.09
N GLU A 117 41.95 3.71 -36.17
CA GLU A 117 42.36 2.70 -37.15
C GLU A 117 42.19 3.21 -38.59
N ASP A 118 41.01 3.77 -38.92
CA ASP A 118 40.74 4.32 -40.26
C ASP A 118 41.68 5.49 -40.59
N MET A 119 41.92 6.39 -39.64
CA MET A 119 42.86 7.51 -39.81
C MET A 119 44.29 7.03 -40.02
N THR A 120 44.75 6.06 -39.22
CA THR A 120 46.09 5.48 -39.35
C THR A 120 46.27 4.82 -40.72
N HIS A 121 45.27 4.06 -41.16
CA HIS A 121 45.27 3.44 -42.48
C HIS A 121 45.27 4.47 -43.62
N LYS A 122 44.51 5.57 -43.49
CA LYS A 122 44.54 6.68 -44.47
C LYS A 122 45.90 7.38 -44.53
N CYS A 123 46.50 7.69 -43.38
CA CYS A 123 47.84 8.26 -43.31
C CYS A 123 48.87 7.33 -43.96
N GLY A 124 48.84 6.03 -43.62
CA GLY A 124 49.73 5.04 -44.23
C GLY A 124 49.61 4.98 -45.75
N LYS A 125 48.39 5.05 -46.31
CA LYS A 125 48.18 5.13 -47.76
C LYS A 125 48.79 6.37 -48.39
N ILE A 126 48.67 7.52 -47.72
CA ILE A 126 49.24 8.78 -48.17
C ILE A 126 50.77 8.66 -48.16
N ASP A 127 51.36 8.18 -47.08
CA ASP A 127 52.81 8.01 -46.95
C ASP A 127 53.35 7.07 -48.04
N THR A 128 52.70 5.93 -48.29
CA THR A 128 53.11 5.02 -49.38
C THR A 128 53.03 5.68 -50.75
N ALA A 129 51.98 6.46 -51.02
CA ALA A 129 51.83 7.15 -52.29
C ALA A 129 52.90 8.25 -52.47
N PHE A 130 53.27 8.93 -51.39
CA PHE A 130 54.37 9.90 -51.40
C PHE A 130 55.72 9.22 -51.65
N GLU A 131 56.01 8.10 -50.99
CA GLU A 131 57.25 7.32 -51.20
C GLU A 131 57.36 6.80 -52.63
N GLU A 132 56.28 6.27 -53.20
CA GLU A 132 56.22 5.85 -54.60
C GLU A 132 56.52 7.01 -55.55
N LYS A 133 55.89 8.18 -55.33
CA LYS A 133 56.13 9.37 -56.15
C LYS A 133 57.53 9.94 -56.00
N GLU A 134 58.09 9.93 -54.80
CA GLU A 134 59.47 10.36 -54.58
C GLU A 134 60.44 9.44 -55.32
N LYS A 135 60.20 8.12 -55.28
CA LYS A 135 61.02 7.15 -56.01
C LYS A 135 60.91 7.33 -57.52
N GLU A 136 59.70 7.44 -58.07
CA GLU A 136 59.48 7.74 -59.50
C GLU A 136 60.24 9.01 -59.91
N LEU A 137 60.18 10.05 -59.09
CA LEU A 137 60.84 11.33 -59.37
C LEU A 137 62.37 11.20 -59.33
N ARG A 138 62.92 10.48 -58.36
CA ARG A 138 64.37 10.18 -58.27
C ARG A 138 64.85 9.40 -59.50
N GLU A 139 64.10 8.39 -59.92
CA GLU A 139 64.41 7.59 -61.12
C GLU A 139 64.35 8.46 -62.39
N PHE A 140 63.33 9.31 -62.53
CA PHE A 140 63.19 10.23 -63.65
C PHE A 140 64.39 11.19 -63.77
N TYR A 141 64.80 11.82 -62.65
CA TYR A 141 65.95 12.73 -62.66
C TYR A 141 67.27 12.01 -62.91
N PHE A 142 67.44 10.79 -62.38
CA PHE A 142 68.62 9.97 -62.65
C PHE A 142 68.75 9.61 -64.14
N ASP A 143 67.64 9.26 -64.79
CA ASP A 143 67.62 8.97 -66.23
C ASP A 143 67.85 10.23 -67.07
N LEU A 144 67.31 11.38 -66.65
CA LEU A 144 67.56 12.67 -67.30
C LEU A 144 69.04 13.06 -67.21
N GLU A 145 69.65 12.89 -66.03
CA GLU A 145 71.07 13.14 -65.80
C GLU A 145 71.94 12.25 -66.70
N LYS A 146 71.65 10.95 -66.79
CA LYS A 146 72.33 10.04 -67.73
C LYS A 146 72.21 10.49 -69.18
N LYS A 147 71.02 10.91 -69.62
CA LYS A 147 70.77 11.38 -70.99
C LYS A 147 71.48 12.71 -71.29
N LEU A 148 71.67 13.57 -70.29
CA LEU A 148 72.46 14.80 -70.41
C LEU A 148 73.95 14.49 -70.58
N TYR A 149 74.51 13.56 -69.81
CA TYR A 149 75.92 13.15 -69.94
C TYR A 149 76.22 12.34 -71.22
N LEU A 150 75.22 11.72 -71.84
CA LEU A 150 75.36 11.05 -73.15
C LEU A 150 75.35 12.03 -74.34
N ASN A 151 74.97 13.30 -74.12
CA ASN A 151 74.89 14.35 -75.14
C ASN A 151 75.98 15.45 -74.99
N GLN A 152 77.05 15.17 -74.22
CA GLN A 152 78.31 15.92 -74.22
C GLN A 152 79.40 15.09 -74.90
#